data_AF-A0A4R8H9G5-F1
#
_entry.id   AF-A0A4R8H9G5-F1
#
_cell.length_a   1.000
_cell.length_b   1.000
_cell.length_c   1.000
_cell.angle_alpha   90.00
_cell.angle_beta   90.00
_cell.angle_gamma   90.00
#
_symmetry.space_group_name_H-M   'P 1'
#
loop_
_entity.id
_entity.type
_entity.pdbx_description
1 polymer ?
#
loop_
_entity_poly.entity_id
_entity_poly.type
_entity_poly.pdbx_seq_one_letter_code
_entity_poly.pdbx_strand_id
1 'polypeptide(L)'
;MKLGLAKEICKLQGISFNIKVPVICPFCECKQALIDSNTGKWQCACGKGGNIDELLELSQADWEEKHQFGYYETKNNKGISY
;
A
#
# COMPACT_ATOMS: atom_id res chain seq x y z
N MET A 1 -12.59 -6.14 15.59
CA MET A 1 -12.13 -4.82 15.08
C MET A 1 -13.24 -3.79 15.28
N LYS A 2 -12.93 -2.60 15.83
CA LYS A 2 -13.92 -1.55 16.17
C LYS A 2 -14.46 -0.75 14.97
N LEU A 3 -13.88 -0.95 13.77
CA LEU A 3 -14.25 -0.24 12.54
C LEU A 3 -15.63 -0.62 11.99
N GLY A 4 -16.04 -1.88 12.15
CA GLY A 4 -17.36 -2.36 11.74
C GLY A 4 -18.49 -1.67 12.51
N LEU A 5 -18.33 -1.56 13.83
CA LEU A 5 -19.27 -0.84 14.70
C LEU A 5 -19.36 0.64 14.36
N ALA A 6 -18.23 1.30 14.07
CA ALA A 6 -18.23 2.70 13.65
C ALA A 6 -18.99 2.90 12.32
N LYS A 7 -18.80 1.99 11.36
CA LYS A 7 -19.52 2.01 10.08
C LYS A 7 -21.04 1.83 10.27
N GLU A 8 -21.45 0.95 11.18
CA GLU A 8 -22.88 0.76 11.51
C GLU A 8 -23.48 2.00 12.19
N ILE A 9 -22.80 2.61 13.15
CA ILE A 9 -23.26 3.84 13.82
C ILE A 9 -23.42 4.97 12.80
N CYS A 10 -22.43 5.20 11.93
CA CYS A 10 -22.52 6.23 10.89
C CYS A 10 -23.67 5.96 9.91
N LYS A 11 -23.92 4.68 9.56
CA LYS A 11 -25.05 4.29 8.71
C LYS A 11 -26.40 4.60 9.37
N LEU A 12 -26.53 4.35 10.68
CA LEU A 12 -27.73 4.69 11.44
C LEU A 12 -27.95 6.21 11.54
N GLN A 13 -26.88 7.00 11.49
CA GLN A 13 -26.91 8.47 11.49
C GLN A 13 -27.06 9.10 10.10
N GLY A 14 -27.15 8.29 9.04
CA GLY A 14 -27.22 8.79 7.65
C GLY A 14 -25.91 9.41 7.14
N ILE A 15 -24.79 9.17 7.83
CA ILE A 15 -23.47 9.69 7.46
C ILE A 15 -22.78 8.69 6.52
N SER A 16 -22.38 9.15 5.35
CA SER A 16 -21.60 8.34 4.40
C SER A 16 -20.18 8.13 4.92
N PHE A 17 -19.85 6.88 5.24
CA PHE A 17 -18.52 6.51 5.70
C PHE A 17 -17.60 6.35 4.49
N ASN A 18 -16.65 7.28 4.31
CA ASN A 18 -15.58 7.15 3.32
C ASN A 18 -14.22 7.09 4.02
N ILE A 19 -13.55 5.95 3.91
CA ILE A 19 -12.19 5.76 4.43
C ILE A 19 -11.22 5.97 3.28
N LYS A 20 -10.36 6.97 3.42
CA LYS A 20 -9.18 7.13 2.57
C LYS A 20 -7.95 6.69 3.34
N VAL A 21 -7.22 5.72 2.79
CA VAL A 21 -6.01 5.18 3.40
C VAL A 21 -4.78 5.75 2.68
N PRO A 22 -3.93 6.54 3.34
CA PRO A 22 -2.67 6.99 2.77
C PRO A 22 -1.66 5.85 2.75
N VAL A 23 -1.02 5.65 1.61
CA VAL A 23 0.06 4.68 1.40
C VAL A 23 1.21 5.33 0.62
N ILE A 24 2.37 4.72 0.60
CA ILE A 24 3.51 5.21 -0.19
C ILE A 24 3.26 4.88 -1.66
N CYS A 25 3.42 5.86 -2.55
CA CYS A 25 3.31 5.62 -3.98
C CYS A 25 4.59 4.94 -4.51
N PRO A 26 4.51 3.76 -5.14
CA PRO A 26 5.69 3.05 -5.65
C PRO A 26 6.39 3.82 -6.79
N PHE A 27 5.70 4.70 -7.50
CA PHE A 27 6.28 5.44 -8.63
C PHE A 27 7.07 6.69 -8.28
N CYS A 28 6.77 7.30 -7.14
CA CYS A 28 7.35 8.60 -6.82
C CYS A 28 7.91 8.71 -5.41
N GLU A 29 7.82 7.63 -4.60
CA GLU A 29 8.39 7.33 -3.27
C GLU A 29 8.21 8.39 -2.16
N CYS A 30 8.26 9.66 -2.52
CA CYS A 30 8.10 10.84 -1.69
C CYS A 30 6.64 11.27 -1.50
N LYS A 31 5.70 10.83 -2.34
CA LYS A 31 4.29 11.27 -2.25
C LYS A 31 3.38 10.14 -1.80
N GLN A 32 2.41 10.50 -0.94
CA GLN A 32 1.36 9.60 -0.49
C GLN A 32 0.35 9.37 -1.63
N ALA A 33 0.09 8.10 -1.92
CA ALA A 33 -1.09 7.65 -2.65
C ALA A 33 -2.26 7.53 -1.68
N LEU A 34 -3.47 7.90 -2.10
CA LEU A 34 -4.68 7.73 -1.32
C LEU A 34 -5.51 6.61 -1.94
N ILE A 35 -5.78 5.57 -1.14
CA ILE A 35 -6.69 4.49 -1.49
C ILE A 35 -8.09 4.86 -0.99
N ASP A 36 -9.06 4.88 -1.90
CA ASP A 36 -10.48 5.04 -1.55
C ASP A 36 -11.10 3.66 -1.33
N SER A 37 -11.47 3.38 -0.08
CA SER A 37 -11.97 2.07 0.34
C SER A 37 -13.35 1.73 -0.19
N ASN A 38 -14.09 2.71 -0.71
CA ASN A 38 -15.43 2.49 -1.28
C ASN A 38 -15.34 2.12 -2.77
N THR A 39 -14.38 2.71 -3.49
CA THR A 39 -14.22 2.46 -4.93
C THR A 39 -13.16 1.41 -5.24
N GLY A 40 -12.29 1.06 -4.29
CA GLY A 40 -11.17 0.15 -4.53
C GLY A 40 -10.11 0.76 -5.46
N LYS A 41 -10.11 2.08 -5.61
CA LYS A 41 -9.18 2.82 -6.46
C LYS A 41 -8.18 3.56 -5.62
N TRP A 42 -7.00 3.78 -6.19
CA TRP A 42 -5.99 4.63 -5.59
C TRP A 42 -5.59 5.74 -6.56
N GLN A 43 -5.15 6.85 -5.99
CA GLN A 43 -4.62 7.97 -6.76
C GLN A 43 -3.49 8.64 -5.98
N CYS A 44 -2.42 8.98 -6.69
CA CYS A 44 -1.33 9.77 -6.15
C CYS A 44 -1.27 11.14 -6.84
N ALA A 45 -0.76 12.14 -6.13
CA ALA A 45 -0.48 13.47 -6.67
C ALA A 45 0.64 13.49 -7.75
N CYS A 46 1.27 12.35 -8.08
CA CYS A 46 2.14 12.23 -9.26
C CYS A 46 1.36 12.00 -10.56
N GLY A 47 0.03 11.89 -10.51
CA GLY A 47 -0.81 11.60 -11.68
C GLY A 47 -0.98 10.11 -11.97
N LYS A 48 -0.28 9.24 -11.24
CA LYS A 48 -0.51 7.79 -11.27
C LYS A 48 -1.69 7.41 -10.36
N GLY A 49 -2.42 6.39 -10.78
CA GLY A 49 -3.56 5.85 -10.07
C GLY A 49 -4.08 4.64 -10.82
N GLY A 50 -4.96 3.88 -10.19
CA GLY A 50 -5.45 2.61 -10.72
C GLY A 50 -6.31 1.86 -9.71
N ASN A 51 -6.39 0.55 -9.89
CA ASN A 51 -7.08 -0.33 -8.94
C ASN A 51 -6.16 -0.72 -7.78
N ILE A 52 -6.75 -1.04 -6.64
CA ILE A 52 -6.00 -1.44 -5.45
C ILE A 52 -5.19 -2.74 -5.66
N ASP A 53 -5.72 -3.68 -6.46
CA ASP A 53 -5.02 -4.93 -6.77
C ASP A 53 -3.73 -4.67 -7.56
N GLU A 54 -3.79 -3.78 -8.54
CA GLU A 54 -2.61 -3.33 -9.30
C GLU A 54 -1.60 -2.62 -8.39
N LEU A 55 -2.07 -1.80 -7.45
CA LEU A 55 -1.18 -1.16 -6.48
C LEU A 55 -0.45 -2.18 -5.60
N LEU A 56 -1.14 -3.25 -5.21
CA LEU A 56 -0.56 -4.31 -4.40
C LEU A 56 0.55 -5.04 -5.18
N GLU A 57 0.27 -5.43 -6.42
CA GLU A 57 1.25 -6.06 -7.31
C GLU A 57 2.48 -5.17 -7.53
N LEU A 58 2.28 -3.89 -7.82
CA LEU A 58 3.36 -2.92 -8.01
C LEU A 58 4.19 -2.71 -6.73
N SER A 59 3.53 -2.63 -5.58
CA SER A 59 4.22 -2.46 -4.29
C SER A 59 5.02 -3.70 -3.93
N GLN A 60 4.51 -4.89 -4.27
CA GLN A 60 5.24 -6.14 -4.06
C GLN A 60 6.46 -6.23 -4.99
N ALA A 61 6.31 -5.89 -6.27
CA ALA A 61 7.42 -5.87 -7.22
C ALA A 61 8.52 -4.87 -6.79
N ASP A 62 8.14 -3.65 -6.36
CA ASP A 62 9.07 -2.65 -5.82
C ASP A 62 9.82 -3.15 -4.58
N TRP A 63 9.10 -3.82 -3.67
CA TRP A 63 9.72 -4.44 -2.50
C TRP A 63 10.71 -5.54 -2.90
N GLU A 64 10.33 -6.42 -3.82
CA GLU A 64 11.18 -7.51 -4.30
C GLU A 64 12.44 -6.97 -4.99
N GLU A 65 12.33 -5.94 -5.84
CA GLU A 65 13.47 -5.30 -6.50
C GLU A 65 14.45 -4.69 -5.48
N LYS A 66 13.94 -3.93 -4.51
CA LYS A 66 14.75 -3.31 -3.46
C LYS A 66 15.41 -4.32 -2.52
N HIS A 67 14.80 -5.49 -2.33
CA HIS A 67 15.30 -6.51 -1.39
C HIS A 67 16.04 -7.67 -2.08
N GLN A 68 16.10 -7.70 -3.42
CA GLN A 68 16.85 -8.72 -4.16
C GLN A 68 18.36 -8.69 -3.86
N PHE A 69 18.96 -7.51 -3.66
CA PHE A 69 20.37 -7.41 -3.25
C PHE A 69 20.61 -7.97 -1.83
N GLY A 70 19.73 -7.63 -0.88
CA GLY A 70 19.83 -8.13 0.49
C GLY A 70 19.63 -9.65 0.58
N TYR A 71 18.75 -10.23 -0.24
CA TYR A 71 18.52 -11.67 -0.23
C TYR A 71 19.69 -12.47 -0.81
N TYR A 72 20.32 -11.99 -1.90
CA TYR A 72 21.53 -12.64 -2.43
C TYR A 72 22.71 -12.55 -1.47
N GLU A 73 22.96 -11.40 -0.85
CA GLU A 73 24.04 -11.25 0.14
C GLU A 73 23.77 -12.09 1.40
N THR A 74 22.54 -12.12 1.93
CA THR A 74 22.22 -12.89 3.14
C THR A 74 22.20 -14.40 2.88
N LYS A 75 21.88 -14.83 1.66
CA LYS A 75 21.86 -16.25 1.28
C LYS A 75 23.25 -16.77 0.87
N ASN A 76 24.10 -15.93 0.28
CA ASN A 76 25.46 -16.30 -0.16
C ASN A 76 26.59 -15.95 0.82
N ASN A 77 26.41 -15.04 1.80
CA ASN A 77 27.41 -14.76 2.83
C ASN A 77 27.31 -15.68 4.07
N LYS A 78 26.84 -16.92 3.92
CA LYS A 78 26.95 -17.95 4.97
C LYS A 78 28.35 -18.57 5.06
N GLY A 79 29.41 -17.80 4.81
CA GLY A 79 30.78 -18.24 5.05
C GLY A 79 31.82 -17.59 4.15
N ILE A 80 32.27 -16.39 4.51
CA ILE A 80 33.66 -15.99 4.26
C ILE A 80 34.19 -15.45 5.58
N SER A 81 34.73 -16.36 6.38
CA SER A 81 35.66 -16.05 7.47
C SER A 81 37.01 -15.73 6.82
N TYR A 82 37.54 -14.52 7.03
CA TYR A 82 38.97 -14.26 6.93
C TYR A 82 39.57 -14.28 8.33
#